data_AF-A0A936FVJ0-F1
#
_entry.id   AF-A0A936FVJ0-F1
#
_cell.length_a   1.000
_cell.length_b   1.000
_cell.length_c   1.000
_cell.angle_alpha   90.00
_cell.angle_beta   90.00
_cell.angle_gamma   90.00
#
_symmetry.space_group_name_H-M   'P 1'
#
loop_
_entity.id
_entity.type
_entity.pdbx_description
1 polymer ?
#
loop_
_entity_poly.entity_id
_entity_poly.type
_entity_poly.pdbx_seq_one_letter_code
_entity_poly.pdbx_strand_id
1 'polypeptide(L)'
;MKKVLLLLALFLFITSIQAQKAKENNPEEDTAAMNEQFRQILKVAEKDKSIKYKTGKVDINSEVELDVPVGFKFMDKADAEYVVYDFWGNPKSDNSILGMVVKIVFLF
;
A
#
# COMPACT_ATOMS: atom_id res chain seq x y z
N MET A 1 -28.67 -51.52 -21.09
CA MET A 1 -27.24 -51.20 -20.86
C MET A 1 -26.85 -49.81 -21.34
N LYS A 2 -27.11 -49.42 -22.60
CA LYS A 2 -26.76 -48.07 -23.13
C LYS A 2 -27.33 -46.89 -22.32
N LYS A 3 -28.58 -47.00 -21.83
CA LYS A 3 -29.22 -45.98 -20.97
C LYS A 3 -28.55 -45.84 -19.59
N VAL A 4 -28.06 -46.94 -19.03
CA VAL A 4 -27.32 -46.95 -17.75
C VAL A 4 -25.93 -46.34 -17.94
N LEU A 5 -25.27 -46.64 -19.06
CA LEU A 5 -23.99 -46.03 -19.43
C LEU A 5 -24.10 -44.51 -19.60
N LEU A 6 -25.21 -44.04 -20.19
CA LEU A 6 -25.46 -42.61 -20.41
C LEU A 6 -25.74 -41.86 -19.10
N LEU A 7 -26.46 -42.47 -18.17
CA LEU A 7 -26.68 -41.92 -16.83
C LEU A 7 -25.38 -41.84 -16.01
N LEU A 8 -24.51 -42.84 -16.13
CA LEU A 8 -23.20 -42.84 -15.47
C LEU A 8 -22.27 -41.75 -16.03
N ALA A 9 -22.26 -41.56 -17.35
CA ALA A 9 -21.48 -40.51 -17.99
C ALA A 9 -21.97 -39.11 -17.58
N LEU A 10 -23.29 -38.91 -17.47
CA LEU A 10 -23.87 -37.65 -17.02
C LEU A 10 -23.52 -37.35 -15.55
N PHE A 11 -23.55 -38.37 -14.69
CA PHE A 11 -23.15 -38.24 -13.28
C PHE A 11 -21.68 -37.84 -13.13
N LEU A 12 -20.78 -38.47 -13.90
CA LEU A 12 -19.36 -38.11 -13.89
C LEU A 12 -19.13 -36.67 -14.36
N PHE A 13 -19.85 -36.22 -15.39
CA PHE A 13 -19.74 -34.84 -15.90
C PHE A 13 -20.17 -33.80 -14.86
N ILE A 14 -21.23 -34.07 -14.10
CA ILE A 14 -21.71 -33.17 -13.03
C ILE A 14 -20.69 -33.08 -11.89
N THR A 15 -20.03 -34.18 -11.51
CA THR A 15 -19.00 -34.16 -10.46
C THR A 15 -17.75 -33.37 -10.85
N SER A 16 -17.36 -33.38 -12.13
CA SER A 16 -16.23 -32.58 -12.62
C SER A 16 -16.50 -31.08 -12.56
N ILE A 17 -17.73 -30.63 -12.84
CA ILE A 17 -18.12 -29.21 -12.76
C ILE A 17 -18.05 -28.71 -11.31
N GLN A 18 -18.48 -29.51 -10.35
CA GLN A 18 -18.43 -29.13 -8.92
C GLN A 18 -17.00 -29.04 -8.38
N ALA A 19 -16.08 -29.88 -8.87
CA ALA A 19 -14.67 -29.82 -8.48
C ALA A 19 -13.95 -28.57 -9.00
N GLN A 20 -14.37 -28.02 -10.14
CA GLN A 20 -13.83 -26.77 -10.69
C GLN A 20 -14.31 -25.54 -9.89
N LYS A 21 -15.59 -25.51 -9.50
CA LYS A 21 -16.17 -24.40 -8.72
C LYS A 21 -15.59 -24.29 -7.30
N ALA A 22 -15.13 -25.40 -6.71
CA ALA A 22 -14.44 -25.40 -5.42
C ALA A 22 -12.98 -24.93 -5.50
N LYS A 23 -12.35 -24.99 -6.69
CA LYS A 23 -11.01 -24.43 -6.92
C LYS A 23 -11.01 -22.92 -7.17
N GLU A 24 -12.13 -22.38 -7.65
CA GLU A 24 -12.31 -20.96 -7.91
C GLU A 24 -12.54 -20.15 -6.62
N ASN A 25 -13.15 -20.77 -5.60
CA ASN A 25 -13.30 -20.21 -4.26
C ASN A 25 -12.32 -20.91 -3.31
N ASN A 26 -11.05 -20.53 -3.31
CA ASN A 26 -10.06 -21.03 -2.36
C ASN A 26 -9.96 -20.08 -1.14
N PRO A 27 -10.60 -20.41 0.00
CA PRO A 27 -10.69 -19.49 1.14
C PRO A 27 -9.32 -19.15 1.75
N GLU A 28 -8.33 -20.02 1.57
CA GLU A 28 -6.95 -19.81 2.05
C GLU A 28 -6.22 -18.74 1.24
N GLU A 29 -6.48 -18.67 -0.07
CA GLU A 29 -5.87 -17.69 -0.97
C GLU A 29 -6.48 -16.29 -0.76
N ASP A 30 -7.81 -16.21 -0.64
CA ASP A 30 -8.52 -14.96 -0.33
C ASP A 30 -8.10 -14.40 1.03
N THR A 31 -7.91 -15.27 2.04
CA THR A 31 -7.44 -14.88 3.36
C THR A 31 -5.98 -14.41 3.32
N ALA A 32 -5.12 -15.10 2.56
CA ALA A 32 -3.71 -14.70 2.41
C ALA A 32 -3.56 -13.35 1.70
N ALA A 33 -4.35 -13.10 0.64
CA ALA A 33 -4.38 -11.82 -0.07
C ALA A 33 -4.87 -10.68 0.84
N MET A 34 -5.94 -10.90 1.61
CA MET A 34 -6.45 -9.92 2.57
C MET A 34 -5.42 -9.61 3.67
N ASN A 35 -4.73 -10.63 4.19
CA ASN A 35 -3.67 -10.44 5.19
C ASN A 35 -2.47 -9.68 4.63
N GLU A 36 -2.13 -9.86 3.36
CA GLU A 36 -1.07 -9.08 2.72
C GLU A 36 -1.46 -7.62 2.57
N GLN A 37 -2.65 -7.34 2.06
CA GLN A 37 -3.16 -5.96 1.97
C GLN A 37 -3.19 -5.27 3.34
N PHE A 38 -3.67 -5.97 4.36
CA PHE A 38 -3.67 -5.45 5.72
C PHE A 38 -2.26 -5.15 6.24
N ARG A 39 -1.28 -6.03 5.97
CA ARG A 39 0.12 -5.79 6.32
C ARG A 39 0.70 -4.56 5.62
N GLN A 40 0.35 -4.32 4.35
CA GLN A 40 0.80 -3.11 3.64
C GLN A 40 0.21 -1.84 4.25
N ILE A 41 -1.08 -1.86 4.62
CA ILE A 41 -1.72 -0.74 5.33
C ILE A 41 -1.03 -0.45 6.66
N LEU A 42 -0.72 -1.51 7.44
CA LEU A 42 -0.02 -1.36 8.72
C LEU A 42 1.38 -0.74 8.53
N LYS A 43 2.15 -1.19 7.54
CA LYS A 43 3.47 -0.62 7.23
C LYS A 43 3.39 0.88 6.91
N VAL A 44 2.42 1.29 6.11
CA VAL A 44 2.20 2.71 5.78
C VAL A 44 1.85 3.51 7.04
N ALA A 45 0.94 2.99 7.88
CA ALA A 45 0.55 3.64 9.11
C ALA A 45 1.69 3.76 10.13
N GLU A 46 2.54 2.74 10.24
CA GLU A 46 3.75 2.77 11.07
C GLU A 46 4.77 3.77 10.55
N LYS A 47 4.98 3.80 9.22
CA LYS A 47 5.88 4.77 8.59
C LYS A 47 5.39 6.19 8.82
N ASP A 48 4.11 6.50 8.59
CA ASP A 48 3.54 7.82 8.84
C ASP A 48 3.76 8.30 10.29
N LYS A 49 3.54 7.42 11.28
CA LYS A 49 3.81 7.71 12.70
C LYS A 49 5.29 7.96 13.01
N SER A 50 6.20 7.38 12.23
CA SER A 50 7.64 7.52 12.42
C SER A 50 8.18 8.86 11.91
N ILE A 51 7.49 9.49 10.94
CA ILE A 51 7.94 10.73 10.30
C ILE A 51 8.07 11.84 11.35
N LYS A 52 9.26 12.45 11.41
CA LYS A 52 9.55 13.54 12.34
C LYS A 52 9.42 14.87 11.62
N TYR A 53 8.34 15.58 11.96
CA TYR A 53 8.09 16.88 11.41
C TYR A 53 8.74 17.99 12.25
N LYS A 54 9.23 19.02 11.57
CA LYS A 54 9.86 20.21 12.17
C LYS A 54 9.06 21.48 11.84
N THR A 55 9.18 22.52 12.65
CA THR A 55 8.44 23.80 12.51
C THR A 55 9.35 24.97 12.85
N GLY A 56 9.05 26.17 12.34
CA GLY A 56 9.91 27.34 12.53
C GLY A 56 11.17 27.25 11.67
N LYS A 57 12.31 27.70 12.21
CA LYS A 57 13.61 27.64 11.51
C LYS A 57 14.14 26.20 11.45
N VAL A 58 14.47 25.76 10.25
CA VAL A 58 15.02 24.42 9.99
C VAL A 58 16.19 24.49 9.02
N ASP A 59 17.30 23.88 9.42
CA ASP A 59 18.42 23.64 8.51
C ASP A 59 18.08 22.50 7.57
N ILE A 60 17.98 22.81 6.27
CA ILE A 60 17.84 21.80 5.21
C ILE A 60 19.19 21.12 4.97
N ASN A 61 20.27 21.91 5.01
CA ASN A 61 21.65 21.49 4.93
C ASN A 61 22.56 22.57 5.56
N SER A 62 23.87 22.45 5.42
CA SER A 62 24.85 23.41 5.98
C SER A 62 24.79 24.83 5.37
N GLU A 63 24.08 25.02 4.26
CA GLU A 63 24.06 26.28 3.49
C GLU A 63 22.67 26.95 3.49
N VAL A 64 21.60 26.20 3.77
CA VAL A 64 20.21 26.66 3.61
C VAL A 64 19.41 26.42 4.89
N GLU A 65 18.98 27.52 5.50
CA GLU A 65 17.95 27.55 6.55
C GLU A 65 16.59 27.92 5.92
N LEU A 66 15.54 27.18 6.26
CA LEU A 66 14.17 27.46 5.89
C LEU A 66 13.39 27.95 7.11
N ASP A 67 12.70 29.08 6.97
CA ASP A 67 11.71 29.52 7.96
C ASP A 67 10.32 28.98 7.58
N VAL A 68 9.86 27.94 8.28
CA VAL A 68 8.60 27.28 8.02
C VAL A 68 7.45 28.11 8.59
N PRO A 69 6.51 28.60 7.77
CA PRO A 69 5.43 29.45 8.23
C PRO A 69 4.51 28.74 9.24
N VAL A 70 3.88 29.55 10.09
CA VAL A 70 2.85 29.07 11.03
C VAL A 70 1.75 28.31 10.29
N GLY A 71 1.36 27.15 10.83
CA GLY A 71 0.36 26.27 10.23
C GLY A 71 0.91 25.30 9.20
N PHE A 72 2.23 25.24 9.02
CA PHE A 72 2.94 24.24 8.23
C PHE A 72 3.97 23.51 9.08
N LYS A 73 4.42 22.36 8.55
CA LYS A 73 5.47 21.54 9.12
C LYS A 73 6.36 21.00 8.00
N PHE A 74 7.64 20.80 8.29
CA PHE A 74 8.64 20.32 7.35
C PHE A 74 8.97 18.86 7.61
N MET A 75 9.05 18.08 6.55
CA MET A 75 9.48 16.69 6.49
C MET A 75 10.86 16.65 5.84
N ASP A 76 11.83 16.01 6.51
CA ASP A 76 13.20 15.92 6.01
C ASP A 76 13.28 15.08 4.72
N LYS A 77 14.38 15.26 3.98
CA LYS A 77 14.65 14.61 2.69
C LYS A 77 14.31 13.11 2.66
N ALA A 78 14.80 12.32 3.63
CA ALA A 78 14.63 10.87 3.60
C ALA A 78 13.16 10.43 3.68
N ASP A 79 12.35 11.09 4.50
CA ASP A 79 10.92 10.80 4.60
C ASP A 79 10.17 11.34 3.38
N ALA A 80 10.58 12.50 2.86
CA ALA A 80 9.99 13.08 1.65
C ALA A 80 10.25 12.21 0.40
N GLU A 81 11.46 11.64 0.26
CA GLU A 81 11.80 10.69 -0.80
C GLU A 81 10.95 9.43 -0.73
N TYR A 82 10.73 8.88 0.48
CA TYR A 82 9.82 7.75 0.66
C TYR A 82 8.40 8.10 0.19
N VAL A 83 7.86 9.26 0.60
CA VAL A 83 6.50 9.65 0.21
C VAL A 83 6.39 9.83 -1.30
N VAL A 84 7.31 10.57 -1.91
CA VAL A 84 7.23 10.90 -3.34
C VAL A 84 7.49 9.69 -4.23
N TYR A 85 8.51 8.89 -3.92
CA TYR A 85 8.94 7.81 -4.79
C TYR A 85 8.27 6.48 -4.44
N ASP A 86 8.31 6.07 -3.17
CA ASP A 86 7.87 4.73 -2.80
C ASP A 86 6.36 4.67 -2.54
N PHE A 87 5.79 5.71 -1.91
CA PHE A 87 4.36 5.75 -1.60
C PHE A 87 3.51 6.29 -2.77
N TRP A 88 3.89 7.41 -3.40
CA TRP A 88 3.15 7.97 -4.54
C TRP A 88 3.54 7.34 -5.89
N GLY A 89 4.70 6.70 -5.98
CA GLY A 89 5.14 6.03 -7.20
C GLY A 89 5.71 6.96 -8.27
N ASN A 90 6.16 8.17 -7.90
CA ASN A 90 6.81 9.04 -8.88
C ASN A 90 8.18 8.44 -9.29
N PRO A 91 8.60 8.56 -10.56
CA PRO A 91 9.92 8.12 -10.98
C PRO A 91 11.04 8.79 -10.19
N LYS A 92 12.09 8.02 -9.85
CA LYS A 92 13.26 8.58 -9.16
C LYS A 92 13.99 9.57 -10.06
N SER A 93 14.33 10.71 -9.47
CA SER A 93 15.19 11.72 -10.08
C SER A 93 16.37 11.97 -9.15
N ASP A 94 17.56 12.15 -9.71
CA ASP A 94 18.77 12.27 -8.91
C ASP A 94 18.74 13.54 -8.05
N ASN A 95 18.71 13.34 -6.73
CA ASN A 95 18.92 14.36 -5.69
C ASN A 95 18.05 15.63 -5.76
N SER A 96 16.86 15.56 -6.36
CA SER A 96 15.98 16.72 -6.52
C SER A 96 15.22 17.11 -5.25
N ILE A 97 15.03 16.18 -4.31
CA ILE A 97 14.22 16.41 -3.11
C ILE A 97 15.12 16.86 -1.96
N LEU A 98 14.83 18.04 -1.42
CA LEU A 98 15.46 18.58 -0.20
C LEU A 98 14.64 18.31 1.07
N GLY A 99 13.37 18.00 0.89
CA GLY A 99 12.36 17.82 1.94
C GLY A 99 10.99 18.23 1.42
N MET A 100 9.99 18.26 2.31
CA MET A 100 8.61 18.59 1.93
C MET A 100 7.95 19.46 3.00
N VAL A 101 7.35 20.58 2.59
CA VAL A 101 6.50 21.40 3.46
C VAL A 101 5.07 20.94 3.31
N VAL A 102 4.44 20.58 4.42
CA VAL A 102 3.05 20.10 4.45
C VAL A 102 2.21 20.92 5.41
N LYS A 103 0.93 21.11 5.06
CA LYS A 103 -0.01 21.83 5.91
C LYS A 103 -0.27 21.03 7.18
N ILE A 104 -0.28 21.69 8.34
CA ILE A 104 -0.84 21.10 9.55
C ILE A 104 -2.35 21.07 9.38
N VAL A 105 -2.91 19.86 9.31
CA VAL A 105 -4.34 19.61 9.33
C VAL A 105 -4.71 19.20 10.74
N PHE A 106 -5.54 20.01 11.39
CA PHE A 106 -6.24 19.58 12.60
C PHE A 106 -7.50 18.86 12.14
N LEU A 107 -7.58 17.56 12.41
CA LEU A 107 -8.85 16.85 12.32
C LEU A 107 -9.71 17.38 13.49
N PHE A 108 -10.75 18.15 13.16
CA PHE A 108 -11.75 18.65 14.10
C PHE A 108 -12.74 17.55 14.45
#